data_AF-A0A2V8KH29-F1
#
_entry.id   AF-A0A2V8KH29-F1
#
_cell.length_a   1.000
_cell.length_b   1.000
_cell.length_c   1.000
_cell.angle_alpha   90.00
_cell.angle_beta   90.00
_cell.angle_gamma   90.00
#
_symmetry.space_group_name_H-M   'P 1'
#
loop_
_entity.id
_entity.type
_entity.pdbx_description
1 polymer ?
#
loop_
_entity_poly.entity_id
_entity_poly.type
_entity_poly.pdbx_seq_one_letter_code
_entity_poly.pdbx_strand_id
1 'polypeptide(L)'
;MIGSVVASQKQASHEGKKILLLQPLDLDDQPLGDVVVALDAVDAGVGDRVLAVQEGFSAMTSVGHTDSPIDAAVIGVVDLVEIE
;
A
#
# COMPACT_ATOMS: atom_id res chain seq x y z
N MET A 1 6.52 -2.24 4.61
CA MET A 1 6.66 -1.02 3.80
C MET A 1 8.07 -0.48 3.96
N ILE A 2 8.76 -0.17 2.85
CA ILE A 2 10.19 0.16 2.82
C ILE A 2 10.49 1.66 2.62
N GLY A 3 9.47 2.47 2.39
CA GLY A 3 9.61 3.91 2.20
C GLY A 3 8.36 4.57 1.62
N SER A 4 8.50 5.84 1.25
CA SER A 4 7.43 6.65 0.69
C SER A 4 7.86 7.36 -0.59
N VAL A 5 6.90 7.63 -1.47
CA VAL A 5 7.08 8.43 -2.68
C VAL A 5 6.46 9.81 -2.49
N VAL A 6 7.15 10.84 -2.98
CA VAL A 6 6.61 12.21 -3.04
C VAL A 6 6.48 12.62 -4.50
N ALA A 7 5.26 12.99 -4.90
CA ALA A 7 4.97 13.58 -6.20
C ALA A 7 4.35 14.97 -6.00
N SER A 8 4.99 16.00 -6.56
CA SER A 8 4.49 17.39 -6.51
C SER A 8 3.43 17.68 -7.57
N GLN A 9 3.40 16.88 -8.64
CA GLN A 9 2.36 16.89 -9.67
C GLN A 9 1.80 15.47 -9.78
N LYS A 10 0.49 15.34 -9.58
CA LYS A 10 -0.24 14.07 -9.54
C LYS A 10 -1.71 14.30 -9.82
N GLN A 11 -2.46 13.23 -10.03
CA GLN A 11 -3.90 13.30 -10.23
C GLN A 11 -4.56 13.79 -8.93
N ALA A 12 -5.60 14.63 -9.03
CA ALA A 12 -6.29 15.25 -7.89
C ALA A 12 -6.73 14.27 -6.77
N SER A 13 -7.14 13.05 -7.12
CA SER A 13 -7.49 11.95 -6.20
C SER A 13 -6.33 11.48 -5.32
N HIS A 14 -5.09 11.78 -5.69
CA HIS A 14 -3.89 11.44 -4.93
C HIS A 14 -3.41 12.60 -4.04
N GLU A 15 -4.09 13.76 -4.09
CA GLU A 15 -3.75 14.90 -3.25
C GLU A 15 -4.07 14.63 -1.79
N GLY A 16 -3.15 15.01 -0.90
CA GLY A 16 -3.25 14.74 0.54
C GLY A 16 -3.14 13.27 0.92
N LYS A 17 -2.83 12.37 -0.02
CA LYS A 17 -2.62 10.95 0.25
C LYS A 17 -1.16 10.60 0.39
N LYS A 18 -0.87 9.67 1.29
CA LYS A 18 0.47 9.12 1.51
C LYS A 18 0.69 7.98 0.52
N ILE A 19 1.78 8.07 -0.24
CA ILE A 19 2.16 7.09 -1.26
C ILE A 19 3.35 6.29 -0.72
N LEU A 20 3.21 4.97 -0.69
CA LEU A 20 4.12 4.04 -0.04
C LEU A 20 4.81 3.12 -1.05
N LEU A 21 6.05 2.76 -0.76
CA LEU A 21 6.79 1.70 -1.44
C LEU A 21 6.68 0.40 -0.64
N LEU A 22 6.06 -0.61 -1.23
CA LEU A 22 5.86 -1.92 -0.64
C LEU A 22 6.79 -2.93 -1.32
N GLN A 23 7.61 -3.62 -0.52
CA GLN A 23 8.28 -4.83 -0.97
C GLN A 23 7.38 -6.01 -0.57
N PRO A 24 6.79 -6.75 -1.52
CA PRO A 24 6.09 -7.98 -1.19
C PRO A 24 7.06 -8.97 -0.55
N LEU A 25 6.55 -9.80 0.35
CA LEU A 25 7.30 -10.81 1.08
C LEU A 25 6.73 -12.19 0.77
N ASP A 26 7.57 -13.21 0.77
CA ASP A 26 7.13 -14.60 0.84
C ASP A 26 6.76 -15.02 2.28
N LEU A 27 6.52 -16.31 2.48
CA LEU A 27 6.15 -16.87 3.79
C LEU A 27 7.32 -16.93 4.78
N ASP A 28 8.57 -16.78 4.32
CA ASP A 28 9.80 -16.76 5.12
C ASP A 28 10.30 -15.32 5.37
N ASP A 29 9.42 -14.33 5.16
CA ASP A 29 9.68 -12.89 5.25
C ASP A 29 10.82 -12.39 4.34
N GLN A 30 11.11 -13.13 3.26
CA GLN A 30 12.09 -12.70 2.27
C GLN A 30 11.43 -11.83 1.18
N PRO A 31 12.14 -10.82 0.64
CA PRO A 31 11.66 -10.03 -0.48
C PRO A 31 11.27 -10.90 -1.69
N LEU A 32 10.03 -10.74 -2.15
CA LEU A 32 9.47 -11.44 -3.29
C LEU A 32 8.99 -10.44 -4.35
N GLY A 33 9.43 -10.65 -5.60
CA GLY A 33 8.95 -9.89 -6.75
C GLY A 33 9.30 -8.40 -6.72
N ASP A 34 8.57 -7.64 -7.54
CA ASP A 34 8.81 -6.21 -7.73
C ASP A 34 8.21 -5.34 -6.62
N VAL A 35 8.83 -4.18 -6.38
CA VAL A 35 8.31 -3.17 -5.47
C VAL A 35 7.02 -2.58 -6.04
N VAL A 36 6.00 -2.48 -5.19
CA VAL A 36 4.68 -1.95 -5.52
C VAL A 36 4.52 -0.55 -4.91
N VAL A 37 3.98 0.38 -5.70
CA VAL A 37 3.54 1.69 -5.20
C VAL A 37 2.09 1.58 -4.78
N ALA A 38 1.77 1.93 -3.54
CA ALA A 38 0.41 1.83 -3.00
C ALA A 38 0.04 3.07 -2.20
N LEU A 39 -1.26 3.37 -2.14
CA LEU A 39 -1.79 4.46 -1.31
C LEU A 39 -2.08 3.94 0.09
N ASP A 40 -1.86 4.78 1.10
CA ASP A 40 -2.09 4.40 2.50
C ASP A 40 -3.51 4.74 2.93
N ALA A 41 -4.26 3.73 3.42
CA ALA A 41 -5.57 3.92 4.03
C ALA A 41 -5.54 3.87 5.57
N VAL A 42 -4.43 3.44 6.17
CA VAL A 42 -4.36 3.07 7.61
C VAL A 42 -3.24 3.78 8.38
N ASP A 43 -2.47 4.64 7.71
CA ASP A 43 -1.33 5.39 8.25
C ASP A 43 -0.16 4.50 8.71
N ALA A 44 0.27 3.58 7.84
CA ALA A 44 1.40 2.69 8.08
C ALA A 44 2.75 3.44 8.14
N GLY A 45 3.60 3.07 9.10
CA GLY A 45 4.95 3.59 9.33
C GLY A 45 6.05 2.78 8.62
N VAL A 46 7.22 3.42 8.41
CA VAL A 46 8.36 2.75 7.77
C VAL A 46 8.81 1.59 8.65
N GLY A 47 8.95 0.41 8.05
CA GLY A 47 9.26 -0.83 8.77
C GLY A 47 8.03 -1.67 9.10
N ASP A 48 6.81 -1.13 9.00
CA ASP A 48 5.60 -1.91 9.27
C ASP A 48 5.44 -3.04 8.25
N ARG A 49 5.07 -4.23 8.74
CA ARG A 49 4.49 -5.28 7.90
C ARG A 49 3.04 -4.89 7.63
N VAL A 50 2.63 -4.96 6.37
CA VAL A 50 1.32 -4.45 5.94
C VAL A 50 0.58 -5.47 5.09
N LEU A 51 -0.74 -5.41 5.13
CA LEU A 51 -1.63 -6.09 4.20
C LEU A 51 -2.04 -5.09 3.12
N ALA A 52 -1.84 -5.46 1.85
CA ALA A 52 -2.16 -4.63 0.71
C ALA A 52 -3.08 -5.36 -0.27
N VAL A 53 -3.94 -4.59 -0.93
CA VAL A 53 -4.74 -5.05 -2.07
C VAL A 53 -4.12 -4.50 -3.36
N GLN A 54 -4.13 -5.30 -4.42
CA GLN A 54 -3.70 -4.92 -5.78
C GLN A 54 -4.86 -5.17 -6.75
N GLU A 55 -5.95 -4.46 -6.55
CA GLU A 55 -7.17 -4.53 -7.34
C GLU A 55 -7.88 -3.17 -7.24
N GLY A 56 -8.25 -2.61 -8.39
CA GLY A 56 -8.70 -1.22 -8.50
C GLY A 56 -9.86 -0.85 -7.60
N PHE A 57 -10.93 -1.66 -7.58
CA PHE A 57 -12.14 -1.33 -6.83
C PHE A 57 -11.88 -1.33 -5.32
N SER A 58 -11.21 -2.36 -4.82
CA SER A 58 -10.84 -2.48 -3.41
C SER A 58 -9.86 -1.38 -2.99
N ALA A 59 -8.88 -1.07 -3.83
CA ALA A 59 -7.86 -0.06 -3.51
C ALA A 59 -8.48 1.35 -3.42
N MET A 60 -9.24 1.76 -4.45
CA MET A 60 -9.82 3.11 -4.52
C MET A 60 -10.89 3.35 -3.44
N THR A 61 -11.68 2.31 -3.11
CA THR A 61 -12.69 2.40 -2.04
C THR A 61 -12.04 2.46 -0.66
N SER A 62 -10.95 1.70 -0.43
CA SER A 62 -10.24 1.69 0.86
C SER A 62 -9.64 3.05 1.22
N VAL A 63 -9.19 3.82 0.23
CA VAL A 63 -8.63 5.16 0.45
C VAL A 63 -9.69 6.28 0.41
N GLY A 64 -10.96 5.93 0.19
CA GLY A 64 -12.09 6.86 0.15
C GLY A 64 -12.16 7.73 -1.11
N HIS A 65 -11.60 7.28 -2.24
CA HIS A 65 -11.56 8.02 -3.50
C HIS A 65 -12.06 7.11 -4.62
N THR A 66 -13.37 6.89 -4.71
CA THR A 66 -13.97 6.11 -5.80
C THR A 66 -13.74 6.77 -7.16
N ASP A 67 -13.79 5.97 -8.24
CA ASP A 67 -13.56 6.41 -9.62
C ASP A 67 -12.20 7.10 -9.83
N SER A 68 -11.19 6.68 -9.08
CA SER A 68 -9.82 7.19 -9.17
C SER A 68 -8.85 6.17 -9.79
N PRO A 69 -7.73 6.62 -10.39
CA PRO A 69 -6.73 5.72 -10.95
C PRO A 69 -5.83 5.16 -9.84
N ILE A 70 -6.41 4.40 -8.92
CA ILE A 70 -5.72 3.78 -7.78
C ILE A 70 -5.96 2.27 -7.86
N ASP A 71 -4.88 1.50 -8.06
CA ASP A 71 -4.92 0.05 -8.22
C ASP A 71 -4.27 -0.73 -7.06
N ALA A 72 -3.57 -0.03 -6.16
CA ALA A 72 -3.01 -0.63 -4.95
C ALA A 72 -3.19 0.25 -3.71
N ALA A 73 -3.55 -0.37 -2.59
CA ALA A 73 -3.69 0.30 -1.31
C ALA A 73 -3.25 -0.59 -0.15
N VAL A 74 -2.66 0.02 0.88
CA VAL A 74 -2.46 -0.61 2.19
C VAL A 74 -3.78 -0.53 2.96
N ILE A 75 -4.28 -1.69 3.40
CA ILE A 75 -5.57 -1.83 4.08
C ILE A 75 -5.44 -2.30 5.54
N GLY A 76 -4.22 -2.59 6.00
CA GLY A 76 -3.97 -2.98 7.38
C GLY A 76 -2.49 -3.08 7.71
N VAL A 77 -2.17 -2.95 9.00
CA VAL A 77 -0.87 -3.25 9.59
C VAL A 77 -0.95 -4.65 10.21
N VAL A 78 0.09 -5.46 10.00
CA VAL A 78 0.11 -6.86 10.42
C VAL A 78 0.86 -7.00 11.73
N ASP A 79 0.18 -7.47 12.77
CA ASP A 79 0.79 -7.72 14.08
C ASP A 79 1.52 -9.08 14.14
N LEU A 80 0.95 -10.12 13.52
CA LEU A 80 1.46 -11.49 13.54
C LEU A 80 1.05 -12.25 12.29
N VAL A 81 1.94 -13.13 11.82
CA VAL A 81 1.64 -14.17 10.82
C VAL A 81 2.01 -15.51 11.44
N GLU A 82 1.06 -16.44 11.44
CA GLU A 82 1.23 -17.80 11.93
C GLU A 82 0.95 -18.77 10.77
N ILE A 83 1.85 -19.74 10.58
CA ILE A 83 1.81 -20.72 9.49
C ILE A 83 2.02 -22.10 10.14
N GLU A 84 1.15 -23.06 9.81
CA GLU A 84 1.27 -24.46 10.22
C GLU A 84 2.07 -25.30 9.23
#